data_AF-A0A2H0VRR1-F1
#
_entry.id   AF-A0A2H0VRR1-F1
#
_cell.length_a   1.000
_cell.length_b   1.000
_cell.length_c   1.000
_cell.angle_alpha   90.00
_cell.angle_beta   90.00
_cell.angle_gamma   90.00
#
_symmetry.space_group_name_H-M   'P 1'
#
loop_
_entity.id
_entity.type
_entity.pdbx_description
1 polymer ?
#
loop_
_entity_poly.entity_id
_entity_poly.type
_entity_poly.pdbx_seq_one_letter_code
_entity_poly.pdbx_strand_id
1 'polypeptide(L)'
;MELVFEKGTELGVTSFWIFPAKLSEKKMISPSQQKRIESLLIASIKQCGRLDLPEILIFDSLKALPSNEGHSFLADTRENASPLIKESYAKNSLIIVGPEKGLTKEEVAYLEKKEFKGVSLSKNILRAETAAITSAAIALELSSVN
;
A
#
# COMPACT_ATOMS: atom_id res chain seq x y z
N MET A 1 11.78 0.89 0.50
CA MET A 1 10.78 0.31 1.41
C MET A 1 10.74 1.05 2.75
N GLU A 2 11.89 1.36 3.37
CA GLU A 2 11.95 2.06 4.67
C GLU A 2 11.18 3.39 4.69
N LEU A 3 11.32 4.20 3.64
CA LEU A 3 10.63 5.48 3.52
C LEU A 3 9.10 5.33 3.51
N VAL A 4 8.58 4.21 2.97
CA VAL A 4 7.14 3.92 2.95
C VAL A 4 6.61 3.67 4.36
N PHE A 5 7.37 2.98 5.21
CA PHE A 5 6.99 2.76 6.60
C PHE A 5 7.03 4.05 7.40
N GLU A 6 8.10 4.85 7.25
CA GLU A 6 8.23 6.13 7.93
C GLU A 6 7.08 7.08 7.53
N LYS A 7 6.95 7.37 6.24
CA LYS A 7 5.97 8.33 5.74
C LYS A 7 4.55 7.82 5.77
N GLY A 8 4.32 6.53 5.55
CA GLY A 8 3.00 5.94 5.75
C GLY A 8 2.53 6.05 7.20
N THR A 9 3.43 5.87 8.16
CA THR A 9 3.11 6.04 9.59
C THR A 9 2.74 7.48 9.93
N GLU A 10 3.51 8.44 9.42
CA GLU A 10 3.21 9.89 9.54
C GLU A 10 1.86 10.24 8.89
N LEU A 11 1.52 9.61 7.76
CA LEU A 11 0.29 9.83 7.00
C LEU A 11 -0.91 9.00 7.49
N GLY A 12 -0.83 8.40 8.68
CA GLY A 12 -1.99 7.74 9.30
C GLY A 12 -2.27 6.31 8.84
N VAL A 13 -1.41 5.68 8.03
CA VAL A 13 -1.58 4.27 7.62
C VAL A 13 -1.67 3.38 8.87
N THR A 14 -2.70 2.53 8.94
CA THR A 14 -2.97 1.67 10.12
C THR A 14 -2.35 0.29 10.01
N SER A 15 -2.13 -0.20 8.79
CA SER A 15 -1.54 -1.52 8.55
C SER A 15 -0.72 -1.53 7.27
N PHE A 16 0.43 -2.17 7.28
CA PHE A 16 1.28 -2.40 6.12
C PHE A 16 1.22 -3.88 5.72
N TRP A 17 0.65 -4.15 4.55
CA TRP A 17 0.60 -5.49 3.98
C TRP A 17 1.79 -5.71 3.07
N ILE A 18 2.57 -6.74 3.38
CA ILE A 18 3.81 -7.06 2.69
C ILE A 18 3.67 -8.45 2.08
N PHE A 19 3.91 -8.54 0.78
CA PHE A 19 3.86 -9.81 0.06
C PHE A 19 4.90 -9.79 -1.08
N PRO A 20 5.43 -10.96 -1.47
CA PRO A 20 6.17 -11.06 -2.71
C PRO A 20 5.23 -11.13 -3.91
N ALA A 21 5.38 -10.15 -4.80
CA ALA A 21 4.89 -10.29 -6.18
C ALA A 21 5.88 -11.10 -7.01
N LYS A 22 5.41 -11.70 -8.11
CA LYS A 22 6.18 -12.57 -9.00
C LYS A 22 7.42 -11.91 -9.61
N LEU A 23 7.36 -10.60 -9.85
CA LEU A 23 8.47 -9.80 -10.41
C LEU A 23 9.32 -9.08 -9.35
N SER A 24 9.10 -9.36 -8.06
CA SER A 24 9.89 -8.76 -6.97
C SER A 24 11.32 -9.29 -6.98
N GLU A 25 12.30 -8.42 -6.74
CA GLU A 25 13.71 -8.82 -6.64
C GLU A 25 14.00 -9.60 -5.36
N LYS A 26 13.33 -9.23 -4.26
CA LYS A 26 13.40 -9.93 -2.97
C LYS A 26 12.10 -10.67 -2.74
N LYS A 27 12.22 -11.95 -2.35
CA LYS A 27 11.06 -12.83 -2.14
C LYS A 27 10.46 -12.73 -0.74
N MET A 28 11.23 -12.37 0.29
CA MET A 28 10.71 -12.25 1.66
C MET A 28 11.55 -11.24 2.44
N ILE A 29 10.94 -10.68 3.48
CA ILE A 29 11.63 -9.84 4.48
C ILE A 29 12.33 -10.76 5.48
N SER A 30 13.60 -10.49 5.77
CA SER A 30 14.33 -11.22 6.80
C SER A 30 13.93 -10.78 8.22
N PRO A 31 14.17 -11.60 9.26
CA PRO A 31 13.92 -11.19 10.65
C PRO A 31 14.66 -9.91 11.05
N SER A 32 15.86 -9.66 10.51
CA SER A 32 16.62 -8.43 10.77
C SER A 32 15.98 -7.20 10.12
N GLN A 33 15.46 -7.35 8.90
CA GLN A 33 14.72 -6.28 8.22
C GLN A 33 13.41 -5.98 8.95
N GLN A 34 12.69 -7.00 9.43
CA GLN A 34 11.47 -6.81 10.20
C GLN A 34 11.73 -5.98 11.47
N LYS A 35 12.75 -6.33 12.27
CA LYS A 35 13.13 -5.53 13.45
C LYS A 35 13.47 -4.08 13.11
N ARG A 36 14.11 -3.86 11.96
CA ARG A 36 14.46 -2.51 11.48
C ARG A 36 13.19 -1.72 11.13
N ILE A 37 12.23 -2.35 10.48
CA ILE A 37 10.93 -1.73 10.15
C ILE A 37 10.19 -1.37 11.44
N GLU A 38 10.09 -2.30 12.40
CA GLU A 38 9.47 -2.03 13.72
C GLU A 38 10.12 -0.81 14.41
N SER A 39 11.45 -0.71 14.37
CA SER A 39 12.18 0.43 14.93
C SER A 39 11.82 1.75 14.22
N LEU A 40 11.67 1.73 12.88
CA LEU A 40 11.26 2.89 12.09
C LEU A 40 9.82 3.32 12.42
N LEU A 41 8.89 2.38 12.55
CA LEU A 41 7.51 2.68 12.94
C LEU A 41 7.47 3.37 14.32
N ILE A 42 8.17 2.81 15.30
CA ILE A 42 8.25 3.38 16.66
C ILE A 42 8.84 4.79 16.63
N ALA A 43 9.91 5.01 15.87
CA ALA A 43 10.53 6.33 15.73
C ALA A 43 9.57 7.35 15.09
N SER A 44 8.84 6.92 14.06
CA SER A 44 7.90 7.77 13.33
C SER A 44 6.72 8.17 14.21
N ILE A 45 6.13 7.23 14.96
CA ILE A 45 5.03 7.49 15.92
C ILE A 45 5.45 8.53 16.97
N LYS A 46 6.66 8.39 17.53
CA LYS A 46 7.19 9.35 18.50
C LYS A 46 7.35 10.74 17.90
N GLN A 47 7.74 10.83 16.63
CA GLN A 47 7.97 12.09 15.95
C GLN A 47 6.66 12.78 15.56
N CYS A 48 5.68 12.03 15.04
CA CYS A 48 4.41 12.57 14.58
C CYS A 48 3.33 12.69 15.68
N GLY A 49 3.60 12.17 16.89
CA GLY A 49 2.71 12.27 18.04
C GLY A 49 1.54 11.27 18.02
N ARG A 50 1.62 10.22 17.20
CA ARG A 50 0.62 9.15 17.14
C ARG A 50 0.70 8.26 18.40
N LEU A 51 -0.39 7.59 18.77
CA LEU A 51 -0.44 6.70 19.94
C LEU A 51 -0.64 5.21 19.58
N ASP A 52 -1.02 4.92 18.36
CA ASP A 52 -1.20 3.57 17.83
C ASP A 52 -0.05 3.17 16.91
N LEU A 53 0.43 1.93 17.05
CA LEU A 53 1.47 1.34 16.21
C LEU A 53 0.82 0.67 14.98
N PRO A 54 1.18 1.07 13.75
CA PRO A 54 0.69 0.39 12.56
C PRO A 54 1.08 -1.09 12.57
N GLU A 55 0.14 -1.94 12.17
CA GLU A 55 0.37 -3.38 12.10
C GLU A 55 1.24 -3.74 10.88
N ILE A 56 2.13 -4.72 11.02
CA ILE A 56 2.88 -5.29 9.89
C ILE A 56 2.34 -6.68 9.63
N LEU A 57 1.72 -6.87 8.47
CA LEU A 57 1.15 -8.15 8.04
C LEU A 57 1.96 -8.69 6.87
N ILE A 58 2.60 -9.85 7.06
CA ILE A 58 3.46 -10.48 6.06
C ILE A 58 2.75 -11.71 5.49
N PHE A 59 2.69 -11.79 4.17
CA PHE A 59 2.05 -12.87 3.44
C PHE A 59 3.05 -13.55 2.50
N ASP A 60 2.93 -14.87 2.34
CA ASP A 60 3.82 -15.65 1.48
C ASP A 60 3.62 -15.37 -0.02
N SER A 61 2.48 -14.80 -0.41
CA SER A 61 2.19 -14.41 -1.78
C SER A 61 1.00 -13.46 -1.88
N LEU A 62 0.86 -12.80 -3.02
CA LEU A 62 -0.33 -12.02 -3.37
C LEU A 62 -1.63 -12.85 -3.29
N LYS A 63 -1.57 -14.17 -3.51
CA LYS A 63 -2.76 -15.04 -3.40
C LYS A 63 -3.19 -15.31 -1.95
N ALA A 64 -2.28 -15.14 -0.99
CA ALA A 64 -2.56 -15.34 0.43
C ALA A 64 -3.19 -14.11 1.10
N LEU A 65 -3.29 -12.98 0.38
CA LEU A 65 -3.93 -11.77 0.90
C LEU A 65 -5.40 -12.05 1.25
N PRO A 66 -5.88 -11.72 2.46
CA PRO A 66 -7.29 -11.89 2.79
C PRO A 66 -8.16 -10.90 2.00
N SER A 67 -9.47 -11.15 1.99
CA SER A 67 -10.43 -10.15 1.52
C SER A 67 -10.46 -8.98 2.51
N ASN A 68 -10.75 -7.80 1.99
CA ASN A 68 -10.89 -6.58 2.77
C ASN A 68 -12.36 -6.16 2.82
N GLU A 69 -12.83 -5.68 3.98
CA GLU A 69 -14.23 -5.26 4.15
C GLU A 69 -14.51 -3.87 3.56
N GLY A 70 -13.48 -3.03 3.44
CA GLY A 70 -13.57 -1.70 2.81
C GLY A 70 -13.24 -1.72 1.32
N HIS A 71 -13.10 -0.53 0.73
CA HIS A 71 -12.72 -0.42 -0.68
C HIS A 71 -11.30 -0.94 -0.93
N SER A 72 -11.13 -1.69 -2.01
CA SER A 72 -9.84 -2.27 -2.39
C SER A 72 -9.37 -1.66 -3.71
N PHE A 73 -8.17 -1.10 -3.70
CA PHE A 73 -7.61 -0.39 -4.84
C PHE A 73 -6.26 -0.95 -5.26
N LEU A 74 -6.00 -0.96 -6.55
CA LEU A 74 -4.69 -1.25 -7.13
C LEU A 74 -4.14 0.04 -7.72
N ALA A 75 -2.96 0.49 -7.27
CA ALA A 75 -2.24 1.58 -7.91
C ALA A 75 -1.79 1.14 -9.31
N ASP A 76 -2.54 1.57 -10.31
CA ASP A 76 -2.54 1.03 -11.65
C ASP A 76 -1.99 2.06 -12.64
N THR A 77 -1.02 1.63 -13.45
CA THR A 77 -0.36 2.47 -14.45
C THR A 77 -1.02 2.39 -15.83
N ARG A 78 -2.09 1.60 -15.99
CA ARG A 78 -2.88 1.53 -17.23
C ARG A 78 -3.65 2.85 -17.46
N GLU A 79 -3.75 3.26 -18.72
CA GLU A 79 -4.32 4.56 -19.11
C GLU A 79 -5.80 4.76 -18.72
N ASN A 80 -6.55 3.67 -18.57
CA ASN A 80 -7.98 3.71 -18.28
C ASN A 80 -8.30 3.71 -16.77
N ALA A 81 -7.29 3.74 -15.89
CA ALA A 81 -7.48 3.74 -14.44
C ALA A 81 -8.03 5.10 -13.96
N SER A 82 -9.13 5.08 -13.20
CA SER A 82 -9.73 6.30 -12.66
C SER A 82 -8.80 6.96 -11.62
N PRO A 83 -8.70 8.30 -11.58
CA PRO A 83 -7.88 8.96 -10.56
C PRO A 83 -8.37 8.62 -9.16
N LEU A 84 -7.46 8.17 -8.27
CA LEU A 84 -7.80 7.80 -6.90
C LEU A 84 -8.52 8.94 -6.14
N ILE A 85 -8.15 10.19 -6.40
CA ILE A 85 -8.77 11.38 -5.79
C ILE A 85 -10.27 11.55 -6.13
N LYS A 86 -10.79 10.83 -7.13
CA LYS A 86 -12.21 10.83 -7.50
C LYS A 86 -12.98 9.65 -6.88
N GLU A 87 -12.31 8.77 -6.17
CA GLU A 87 -12.92 7.60 -5.57
C GLU A 87 -13.50 7.95 -4.20
N SER A 88 -14.58 7.28 -3.83
CA SER A 88 -15.07 7.28 -2.46
C SER A 88 -14.14 6.46 -1.57
N TYR A 89 -13.87 6.92 -0.36
CA TYR A 89 -13.07 6.20 0.62
C TYR A 89 -13.97 5.67 1.72
N ALA A 90 -13.78 4.41 2.10
CA ALA A 90 -14.46 3.79 3.23
C ALA A 90 -13.46 3.55 4.37
N LYS A 91 -13.97 3.40 5.59
CA LYS A 91 -13.16 2.85 6.68
C LYS A 91 -12.59 1.49 6.23
N ASN A 92 -11.35 1.20 6.62
CA ASN A 92 -10.61 -0.01 6.24
C ASN A 92 -10.37 -0.11 4.72
N SER A 93 -10.21 0.98 3.97
CA SER A 93 -9.82 0.84 2.56
C SER A 93 -8.35 0.40 2.43
N LEU A 94 -8.08 -0.45 1.45
CA LEU A 94 -6.78 -1.05 1.17
C LEU A 94 -6.29 -0.62 -0.21
N ILE A 95 -5.02 -0.22 -0.30
CA ILE A 95 -4.38 0.13 -1.58
C ILE A 95 -3.14 -0.74 -1.76
N ILE A 96 -3.11 -1.52 -2.85
CA ILE A 96 -1.94 -2.30 -3.24
C ILE A 96 -1.08 -1.50 -4.21
N VAL A 97 0.22 -1.49 -3.95
CA VAL A 97 1.25 -0.96 -4.85
C VAL A 97 2.17 -2.11 -5.22
N GLY A 98 2.35 -2.33 -6.53
CA GLY A 98 3.26 -3.34 -7.04
C GLY A 98 4.75 -2.97 -6.86
N PRO A 99 5.67 -3.93 -7.07
CA PRO A 99 7.11 -3.65 -7.06
C PRO A 99 7.51 -2.79 -8.28
N GLU A 100 8.78 -2.37 -8.35
CA GLU A 100 9.33 -1.56 -9.45
C GLU A 100 9.06 -2.13 -10.85
N LYS A 101 9.04 -3.47 -10.99
CA LYS A 101 8.79 -4.16 -12.26
C LYS A 101 7.29 -4.40 -12.54
N GLY A 102 6.41 -3.90 -11.68
CA GLY A 102 4.98 -4.07 -11.75
C GLY A 102 4.51 -5.48 -11.34
N LEU A 103 3.19 -5.66 -11.44
CA LEU A 103 2.53 -6.95 -11.29
C LEU A 103 2.35 -7.61 -12.67
N THR A 104 2.36 -8.94 -12.72
CA THR A 104 2.06 -9.64 -13.98
C THR A 104 0.58 -9.52 -14.34
N LYS A 105 0.23 -9.80 -15.61
CA LYS A 105 -1.17 -9.82 -16.05
C LYS A 105 -2.03 -10.78 -15.23
N GLU A 106 -1.47 -11.91 -14.82
CA GLU A 106 -2.17 -12.89 -13.99
C GLU A 106 -2.40 -12.38 -12.56
N GLU A 107 -1.46 -11.62 -12.00
CA GLU A 107 -1.59 -11.02 -10.67
C GLU A 107 -2.64 -9.89 -10.68
N VAL A 108 -2.62 -9.03 -11.70
CA VAL A 108 -3.63 -7.99 -11.89
C VAL A 108 -5.02 -8.60 -12.04
N ALA A 109 -5.18 -9.60 -12.92
CA ALA A 109 -6.45 -10.27 -13.12
C ALA A 109 -6.95 -11.00 -11.86
N TYR A 110 -6.03 -11.48 -11.01
CA TYR A 110 -6.38 -12.07 -9.72
C TYR A 110 -6.91 -11.02 -8.73
N LEU A 111 -6.27 -9.85 -8.66
CA LEU A 111 -6.74 -8.74 -7.83
C LEU A 111 -8.09 -8.22 -8.29
N GLU A 112 -8.30 -8.08 -9.60
CA GLU A 112 -9.60 -7.68 -10.17
C GLU A 112 -10.72 -8.66 -9.79
N LYS A 113 -10.43 -9.98 -9.78
CA LYS A 113 -11.37 -11.01 -9.28
C LYS A 113 -11.66 -10.91 -7.78
N LYS A 114 -10.76 -10.27 -7.02
CA LYS A 114 -10.95 -9.92 -5.60
C LYS A 114 -11.53 -8.51 -5.41
N GLU A 115 -12.14 -7.96 -6.47
CA GLU A 115 -12.82 -6.66 -6.45
C GLU A 115 -11.86 -5.47 -6.20
N PHE A 116 -10.56 -5.64 -6.47
CA PHE A 116 -9.65 -4.50 -6.51
C PHE A 116 -9.93 -3.65 -7.74
N LYS A 117 -10.24 -2.37 -7.50
CA LYS A 117 -10.40 -1.38 -8.55
C LYS A 117 -9.05 -0.74 -8.91
N GLY A 118 -8.67 -0.79 -10.18
CA GLY A 118 -7.48 -0.10 -10.68
C GLY A 118 -7.67 1.43 -10.65
N VAL A 119 -6.72 2.14 -10.03
CA VAL A 119 -6.75 3.60 -9.87
C VAL A 119 -5.41 4.24 -10.23
N SER A 120 -5.46 5.41 -10.86
CA SER A 120 -4.27 6.21 -11.17
C SER A 120 -3.96 7.20 -10.05
N LEU A 121 -2.66 7.40 -9.77
CA LEU A 121 -2.17 8.34 -8.74
C LEU A 121 -1.63 9.64 -9.33
N SER A 122 -1.11 9.58 -10.56
CA SER A 122 -0.47 10.69 -11.25
C SER A 122 -0.49 10.43 -12.76
N LYS A 123 -0.27 11.48 -13.56
CA LYS A 123 0.00 11.36 -14.99
C LYS A 123 1.36 10.72 -15.28
N ASN A 124 2.31 10.86 -14.35
CA ASN A 124 3.65 10.29 -14.48
C ASN A 124 3.70 8.92 -13.81
N ILE A 125 4.53 8.02 -14.35
CA ILE A 125 4.85 6.76 -13.68
C ILE A 125 5.66 7.08 -12.42
N LEU A 126 5.12 6.73 -11.26
CA LEU A 126 5.77 6.91 -9.97
C LEU A 126 6.62 5.68 -9.63
N ARG A 127 7.73 5.88 -8.92
CA ARG A 127 8.44 4.77 -8.26
C ARG A 127 7.55 4.15 -7.19
N ALA A 128 7.77 2.87 -6.86
CA ALA A 128 6.91 2.14 -5.92
C ALA A 128 6.79 2.85 -4.57
N GLU A 129 7.90 3.37 -4.02
CA GLU A 129 7.88 4.14 -2.77
C GLU A 129 7.05 5.41 -2.88
N THR A 130 7.23 6.18 -3.95
CA THR A 130 6.47 7.42 -4.21
C THR A 130 4.99 7.12 -4.41
N ALA A 131 4.65 6.05 -5.12
CA ALA A 131 3.27 5.61 -5.31
C ALA A 131 2.61 5.28 -3.97
N ALA A 132 3.26 4.49 -3.11
CA ALA A 132 2.72 4.13 -1.79
C ALA A 132 2.48 5.36 -0.90
N ILE A 133 3.44 6.29 -0.85
CA ILE A 133 3.31 7.52 -0.06
C ILE A 133 2.21 8.43 -0.62
N THR A 134 2.13 8.56 -1.94
CA THR A 134 1.09 9.35 -2.61
C THR A 134 -0.29 8.77 -2.37
N SER A 135 -0.44 7.44 -2.46
CA SER A 135 -1.68 6.74 -2.12
C SER A 135 -2.12 7.02 -0.69
N ALA A 136 -1.20 6.95 0.28
CA ALA A 136 -1.50 7.23 1.68
C ALA A 136 -1.95 8.69 1.88
N ALA A 137 -1.27 9.65 1.25
CA ALA A 137 -1.62 11.06 1.36
C ALA A 137 -3.01 11.37 0.74
N ILE A 138 -3.32 10.81 -0.43
CA ILE A 138 -4.64 10.99 -1.06
C ILE A 138 -5.72 10.32 -0.21
N ALA A 139 -5.47 9.10 0.28
CA ALA A 139 -6.39 8.37 1.14
C ALA A 139 -6.71 9.14 2.43
N LEU A 140 -5.70 9.74 3.07
CA LEU A 140 -5.88 10.56 4.27
C LEU A 140 -6.83 11.73 4.01
N GLU A 141 -6.62 12.46 2.91
CA GLU A 141 -7.48 13.58 2.52
C GLU A 141 -8.92 13.10 2.29
N LEU A 142 -9.11 12.03 1.52
CA LEU A 142 -10.45 11.48 1.24
C LEU A 142 -11.16 10.93 2.49
N SER A 143 -10.40 10.43 3.47
CA SER A 143 -10.94 9.96 4.75
C SER A 143 -11.38 11.09 5.67
N SER A 144 -10.85 12.31 5.48
CA SER A 144 -11.17 13.48 6.30
C SER A 144 -12.44 14.21 5.83
N VAL A 145 -12.92 13.88 4.64
CA VAL A 145 -14.09 14.50 4.00
C VAL A 145 -15.39 13.69 4.22
N ASN A 146 -15.30 12.51 4.85
CA ASN A 146 -16.43 11.64 5.21
C ASN A 146 -16.57 11.51 6.73
#